data_AF-A0A821GMH9-F1
#
_entry.id   AF-A0A821GMH9-F1
#
_cell.length_a   1.000
_cell.length_b   1.000
_cell.length_c   1.000
_cell.angle_alpha   90.00
_cell.angle_beta   90.00
_cell.angle_gamma   90.00
#
_symmetry.space_group_name_H-M   'P 1'
#
loop_
_entity.id
_entity.type
_entity.pdbx_description
1 polymer ?
#
loop_
_entity_poly.entity_id
_entity_poly.type
_entity_poly.pdbx_seq_one_letter_code
_entity_poly.pdbx_strand_id
1 'polypeptide(L)'
;TGKSDIVSKLAKKLGIVTVSQPLAAGELNRPLVGESERILIALCTRCYRVPYAMCCISIDEIDSLAPKRDEDSSESKSDKISVLLSLIEGIKDVPNLMIFCATNRLHMMDEAFLRRMSGKFFVGRPSSDARIAILKRIPNWALEYGLIDRLSIATTNFSGAAVKALTRTITVTCMAAQRTESNHRVGEIEALKLADHTAQQYQIFIGSETLPRLLLRNKLDGTRSRTHQLSTNFKYTGRIVVDLYNHCIRIEIYGQDTHASNDKLSILEYDLYDNETNVQTLLERLTAYGKNRNVQLLQLIDLNLLASQSAYDEKKVYETLKDRYDECAAYARSMIVYDLDALVGVNKSESDSNMGRSISSSVHNQSIYTYVLA
;
A
#
# COMPACT_ATOMS: atom_id res chain seq x y z
N THR A 1 -5.17 -8.77 5.77
CA THR A 1 -6.33 -7.86 5.98
C THR A 1 -7.21 -8.29 7.15
N GLY A 2 -7.15 -9.54 7.62
CA GLY A 2 -7.93 -9.95 8.80
C GLY A 2 -9.42 -10.13 8.51
N LYS A 3 -9.78 -10.49 7.27
CA LYS A 3 -11.17 -10.68 6.83
C LYS A 3 -11.89 -11.73 7.69
N SER A 4 -11.24 -12.87 7.94
CA SER A 4 -11.75 -13.95 8.79
C SER A 4 -11.91 -13.49 10.26
N ASP A 5 -10.92 -12.75 10.79
CA ASP A 5 -10.99 -12.12 12.12
C ASP A 5 -12.16 -11.12 12.23
N ILE A 6 -12.47 -10.38 11.16
CA ILE A 6 -13.58 -9.42 11.10
C ILE A 6 -14.91 -10.15 11.17
N VAL A 7 -15.11 -11.19 10.36
CA VAL A 7 -16.35 -11.98 10.34
C VAL A 7 -16.65 -12.56 11.72
N SER A 8 -15.65 -13.16 12.37
CA SER A 8 -15.82 -13.73 13.71
C SER A 8 -16.22 -12.68 14.75
N LYS A 9 -15.58 -11.50 14.73
CA LYS A 9 -15.93 -10.40 15.65
C LYS A 9 -17.27 -9.76 15.36
N LEU A 10 -17.62 -9.63 14.08
CA LEU A 10 -18.92 -9.11 13.64
C LEU A 10 -20.04 -10.02 14.15
N ALA A 11 -19.92 -11.33 13.92
CA ALA A 11 -20.88 -12.32 14.39
C ALA A 11 -21.08 -12.22 15.91
N LYS A 12 -19.97 -12.18 16.68
CA LYS A 12 -20.03 -12.03 18.14
C LYS A 12 -20.71 -10.73 18.58
N LYS A 13 -20.45 -9.61 17.90
CA LYS A 13 -21.03 -8.30 18.25
C LYS A 13 -22.52 -8.21 17.92
N LEU A 14 -22.96 -8.88 16.86
CA LEU A 14 -24.35 -8.94 16.43
C LEU A 14 -25.17 -10.03 17.14
N GLY A 15 -24.55 -10.82 18.03
CA GLY A 15 -25.20 -11.94 18.70
C GLY A 15 -25.53 -13.11 17.76
N ILE A 16 -24.86 -13.19 16.61
CA ILE A 16 -25.03 -14.27 15.63
C ILE A 16 -24.20 -15.47 16.08
N VAL A 17 -24.82 -16.63 16.16
CA VAL A 17 -24.19 -17.89 16.58
C VAL A 17 -23.34 -18.44 15.44
N THR A 18 -22.03 -18.56 15.66
CA THR A 18 -21.12 -19.22 14.72
C THR A 18 -21.25 -20.73 14.88
N VAL A 19 -21.72 -21.42 13.83
CA VAL A 19 -22.03 -22.88 13.88
C VAL A 19 -20.79 -23.75 13.65
N SER A 20 -19.73 -23.15 13.12
CA SER A 20 -18.43 -23.78 12.90
C SER A 20 -17.32 -22.74 12.98
N GLN A 21 -16.08 -23.21 13.12
CA GLN A 21 -14.90 -22.38 12.84
C GLN A 21 -14.89 -22.00 11.35
N PRO A 22 -14.24 -20.89 10.95
CA PRO A 22 -14.14 -20.53 9.53
C PRO A 22 -13.60 -21.70 8.71
N LEU A 23 -14.38 -22.16 7.73
CA LEU A 23 -13.97 -23.24 6.83
C LEU A 23 -13.07 -22.66 5.76
N ALA A 24 -11.90 -23.24 5.57
CA ALA A 24 -11.13 -22.96 4.36
C ALA A 24 -11.82 -23.63 3.17
N ALA A 25 -11.91 -22.94 2.04
CA ALA A 25 -12.47 -23.48 0.81
C ALA A 25 -11.77 -24.78 0.35
N GLY A 26 -10.48 -24.96 0.68
CA GLY A 26 -9.76 -26.22 0.49
C GLY A 26 -10.33 -27.41 1.29
N GLU A 27 -10.87 -27.18 2.49
CA GLU A 27 -11.51 -28.24 3.30
C GLU A 27 -12.81 -28.74 2.69
N LEU A 28 -13.46 -27.88 1.88
CA LEU A 28 -14.63 -28.18 1.09
C LEU A 28 -14.26 -28.74 -0.29
N ASN A 29 -13.01 -28.68 -0.75
CA ASN A 29 -12.58 -29.26 -2.03
C ASN A 29 -11.98 -30.66 -1.81
N ARG A 30 -12.81 -31.60 -1.36
CA ARG A 30 -12.39 -32.99 -1.10
C ARG A 30 -12.43 -33.84 -2.38
N PRO A 31 -11.56 -34.86 -2.50
CA PRO A 31 -11.46 -35.69 -3.71
C PRO A 31 -12.68 -36.60 -3.92
N LEU A 32 -13.40 -36.93 -2.84
CA LEU A 32 -14.57 -37.79 -2.87
C LEU A 32 -15.82 -36.99 -3.26
N VAL A 33 -16.53 -37.46 -4.29
CA VAL A 33 -17.79 -36.88 -4.76
C VAL A 33 -18.82 -36.91 -3.62
N GLY A 34 -19.41 -35.75 -3.30
CA GLY A 34 -20.48 -35.61 -2.30
C GLY A 34 -20.03 -35.38 -0.85
N GLU A 35 -18.73 -35.44 -0.51
CA GLU A 35 -18.30 -35.13 0.86
C GLU A 35 -18.49 -33.65 1.22
N SER A 36 -18.18 -32.76 0.28
CA SER A 36 -18.34 -31.30 0.42
C SER A 36 -19.80 -30.91 0.68
N GLU A 37 -20.70 -31.55 -0.04
CA GLU A 37 -22.15 -31.39 0.09
C GLU A 37 -22.62 -31.88 1.46
N ARG A 38 -22.18 -33.06 1.91
CA ARG A 38 -22.52 -33.59 3.24
C ARG A 38 -22.09 -32.63 4.37
N ILE A 39 -20.92 -32.01 4.25
CA ILE A 39 -20.43 -31.03 5.24
C ILE A 39 -21.36 -29.81 5.29
N LEU A 40 -21.69 -29.22 4.14
CA LEU A 40 -22.56 -28.05 4.07
C LEU A 40 -23.99 -28.37 4.55
N ILE A 41 -24.56 -29.51 4.14
CA ILE A 41 -25.88 -29.98 4.59
C ILE A 41 -25.88 -30.23 6.11
N ALA A 42 -24.82 -30.83 6.66
CA ALA A 42 -24.71 -31.06 8.09
C ALA A 42 -24.65 -29.74 8.88
N LEU A 43 -23.94 -28.72 8.37
CA LEU A 43 -23.91 -27.39 8.98
C LEU A 43 -25.29 -26.72 8.92
N CYS A 44 -26.00 -26.82 7.80
CA CYS A 44 -27.34 -26.26 7.65
C CYS A 44 -28.35 -26.94 8.58
N THR A 45 -28.29 -28.27 8.69
CA THR A 45 -29.10 -29.04 9.65
C THR A 45 -28.86 -28.58 11.09
N ARG A 46 -27.62 -28.23 11.47
CA ARG A 46 -27.34 -27.66 12.79
C ARG A 46 -27.98 -26.30 12.98
N CYS A 47 -27.94 -25.43 11.96
CA CYS A 47 -28.60 -24.12 12.00
C CYS A 47 -30.11 -24.26 12.15
N TYR A 48 -30.71 -25.19 11.41
CA TYR A 48 -32.15 -25.48 11.46
C TYR A 48 -32.62 -25.96 12.84
N ARG A 49 -31.76 -26.67 13.59
CA ARG A 49 -32.04 -27.09 14.98
C ARG A 49 -32.06 -25.95 15.99
N VAL A 50 -31.61 -24.75 15.60
CA VAL A 50 -31.56 -23.56 16.46
C VAL A 50 -32.33 -22.40 15.81
N PRO A 51 -33.64 -22.56 15.55
CA PRO A 51 -34.43 -21.60 14.76
C PRO A 51 -34.60 -20.24 15.46
N TYR A 52 -34.42 -20.19 16.78
CA TYR A 52 -34.54 -18.99 17.60
C TYR A 52 -33.29 -18.09 17.55
N ALA A 53 -32.20 -18.53 16.91
CA ALA A 53 -30.97 -17.76 16.79
C ALA A 53 -30.57 -17.59 15.33
N MET A 54 -29.98 -16.44 15.01
CA MET A 54 -29.29 -16.25 13.74
C MET A 54 -27.97 -17.02 13.77
N CYS A 55 -27.73 -17.81 12.74
CA CYS A 55 -26.54 -18.63 12.56
C CYS A 55 -25.63 -18.07 11.46
N CYS A 56 -24.33 -18.28 11.63
CA CYS A 56 -23.32 -17.85 10.67
C CYS A 56 -22.42 -19.02 10.26
N ILE A 57 -22.22 -19.18 8.95
CA ILE A 57 -21.16 -19.99 8.34
C ILE A 57 -20.16 -19.04 7.68
N SER A 58 -18.87 -19.21 7.97
CA SER A 58 -17.80 -18.43 7.35
C SER A 58 -16.96 -19.34 6.46
N ILE A 59 -16.77 -18.95 5.21
CA ILE A 59 -15.92 -19.64 4.24
C ILE A 59 -14.79 -18.70 3.80
N ASP A 60 -13.54 -19.10 4.00
CA ASP A 60 -12.36 -18.33 3.59
C ASP A 60 -11.77 -18.89 2.29
N GLU A 61 -11.08 -18.03 1.54
CA GLU A 61 -10.45 -18.36 0.25
C GLU A 61 -11.42 -18.97 -0.78
N ILE A 62 -12.65 -18.45 -0.82
CA ILE A 62 -13.73 -18.95 -1.68
C ILE A 62 -13.38 -18.95 -3.18
N ASP A 63 -12.40 -18.14 -3.59
CA ASP A 63 -11.85 -18.10 -4.96
C ASP A 63 -11.24 -19.44 -5.40
N SER A 64 -10.84 -20.30 -4.47
CA SER A 64 -10.38 -21.66 -4.80
C SER A 64 -11.51 -22.62 -5.21
N LEU A 65 -12.75 -22.36 -4.78
CA LEU A 65 -13.92 -23.18 -5.11
C LEU A 65 -14.76 -22.60 -6.27
N ALA A 66 -14.73 -21.28 -6.45
CA ALA A 66 -15.49 -20.59 -7.49
C ALA A 66 -14.61 -19.68 -8.37
N PRO A 67 -13.55 -20.21 -9.02
CA PRO A 67 -12.76 -19.44 -9.97
C PRO A 67 -13.57 -19.14 -11.25
N LYS A 68 -13.16 -18.13 -12.02
CA LYS A 68 -13.71 -17.83 -13.34
C LYS A 68 -13.63 -19.06 -14.26
N ARG A 69 -14.63 -19.17 -15.13
CA ARG A 69 -14.68 -20.17 -16.20
C ARG A 69 -13.83 -19.64 -17.36
N ASP A 70 -12.61 -20.16 -17.49
CA ASP A 70 -11.82 -19.93 -18.70
C ASP A 70 -12.18 -20.99 -19.75
N GLU A 71 -12.16 -20.63 -21.03
CA GLU A 71 -12.55 -21.51 -22.15
C GLU A 71 -11.72 -22.81 -22.22
N ASP A 72 -10.48 -22.79 -21.68
CA ASP A 72 -9.58 -23.95 -21.62
C ASP A 72 -9.67 -24.77 -20.31
N SER A 73 -10.66 -24.49 -19.45
CA SER A 73 -10.79 -25.20 -18.17
C SER A 73 -11.47 -26.58 -18.32
N SER A 74 -10.83 -27.61 -17.77
CA SER A 74 -11.36 -28.98 -17.69
C SER A 74 -12.81 -29.03 -17.18
N GLU A 75 -13.70 -29.75 -17.87
CA GLU A 75 -15.13 -29.97 -17.50
C GLU A 75 -15.36 -30.27 -16.00
N SER A 76 -14.41 -30.95 -15.35
CA SER A 76 -14.48 -31.28 -13.92
C SER A 76 -14.53 -30.06 -12.98
N LYS A 77 -14.05 -28.88 -13.41
CA LYS A 77 -14.08 -27.65 -12.62
C LYS A 77 -15.41 -26.90 -12.78
N SER A 78 -15.99 -26.89 -13.98
CA SER A 78 -17.29 -26.25 -14.24
C SER A 78 -18.44 -26.97 -13.52
N ASP A 79 -18.36 -28.29 -13.41
CA ASP A 79 -19.37 -29.08 -12.69
C ASP A 79 -19.34 -28.80 -11.19
N LYS A 80 -18.15 -28.67 -10.59
CA LYS A 80 -17.99 -28.33 -9.17
C LYS A 80 -18.58 -26.97 -8.80
N ILE A 81 -18.39 -25.97 -9.65
CA ILE A 81 -18.98 -24.64 -9.45
C ILE A 81 -20.51 -24.75 -9.51
N SER A 82 -21.04 -25.48 -10.49
CA SER A 82 -22.50 -25.66 -10.65
C SER A 82 -23.12 -26.35 -9.43
N VAL A 83 -22.46 -27.37 -8.88
CA VAL A 83 -22.85 -28.02 -7.61
C VAL A 83 -22.82 -27.02 -6.45
N LEU A 84 -21.76 -26.23 -6.32
CA LEU A 84 -21.65 -25.22 -5.26
C LEU A 84 -22.78 -24.17 -5.34
N LEU A 85 -23.14 -23.71 -6.54
CA LEU A 85 -24.23 -22.76 -6.75
C LEU A 85 -25.58 -23.37 -6.36
N SER A 86 -25.83 -24.62 -6.73
CA SER A 86 -27.02 -25.39 -6.33
C SER A 86 -27.10 -25.56 -4.81
N LEU A 87 -25.97 -25.87 -4.16
CA LEU A 87 -25.90 -25.96 -2.71
C LEU A 87 -26.24 -24.62 -2.06
N ILE A 88 -25.69 -23.51 -2.54
CA ILE A 88 -26.00 -22.18 -2.01
C ILE A 88 -27.48 -21.84 -2.18
N GLU A 89 -28.12 -22.24 -3.28
CA GLU A 89 -29.56 -22.08 -3.46
C GLU A 89 -30.37 -22.86 -2.42
N GLY A 90 -30.04 -24.14 -2.18
CA GLY A 90 -30.70 -24.93 -1.13
C GLY A 90 -30.45 -24.41 0.29
N ILE A 91 -29.32 -23.73 0.53
CA ILE A 91 -29.03 -23.12 1.83
C ILE A 91 -29.88 -21.86 2.06
N LYS A 92 -30.28 -21.14 1.01
CA LYS A 92 -31.15 -19.94 1.13
C LYS A 92 -32.53 -20.27 1.71
N ASP A 93 -32.94 -21.54 1.66
CA ASP A 93 -34.20 -22.00 2.26
C ASP A 93 -34.14 -22.06 3.80
N VAL A 94 -32.96 -21.86 4.41
CA VAL A 94 -32.79 -21.78 5.87
C VAL A 94 -32.84 -20.31 6.31
N PRO A 95 -33.99 -19.81 6.83
CA PRO A 95 -34.21 -18.37 7.03
C PRO A 95 -33.33 -17.76 8.13
N ASN A 96 -32.78 -18.57 9.03
CA ASN A 96 -31.93 -18.13 10.13
C ASN A 96 -30.43 -18.26 9.84
N LEU A 97 -30.01 -18.47 8.59
CA LEU A 97 -28.62 -18.71 8.23
C LEU A 97 -28.02 -17.59 7.35
N MET A 98 -26.89 -17.04 7.81
CA MET A 98 -26.04 -16.13 7.05
C MET A 98 -24.73 -16.82 6.63
N ILE A 99 -24.34 -16.65 5.37
CA ILE A 99 -23.05 -17.13 4.85
C ILE A 99 -22.14 -15.92 4.59
N PHE A 100 -20.97 -15.92 5.22
CA PHE A 100 -19.91 -14.96 4.93
C PHE A 100 -18.81 -15.66 4.14
N CYS A 101 -18.48 -15.11 2.97
CA CYS A 101 -17.36 -15.58 2.17
C CYS A 101 -16.26 -14.52 2.13
N ALA A 102 -15.01 -14.94 2.33
CA ALA A 102 -13.84 -14.10 2.20
C ALA A 102 -12.98 -14.54 1.00
N THR A 103 -12.55 -13.58 0.19
CA THR A 103 -11.62 -13.79 -0.92
C THR A 103 -10.61 -12.65 -0.97
N ASN A 104 -9.39 -12.93 -1.43
CA ASN A 104 -8.40 -11.90 -1.77
C ASN A 104 -8.35 -11.60 -3.27
N ARG A 105 -9.02 -12.38 -4.11
CA ARG A 105 -8.93 -12.33 -5.58
C ARG A 105 -10.31 -12.25 -6.22
N LEU A 106 -11.04 -11.17 -5.91
CA LEU A 106 -12.41 -10.96 -6.43
C LEU A 106 -12.48 -11.01 -7.97
N HIS A 107 -11.46 -10.50 -8.65
CA HIS A 107 -11.38 -10.49 -10.12
C HIS A 107 -11.22 -11.88 -10.76
N MET A 108 -10.77 -12.87 -9.99
CA MET A 108 -10.63 -14.27 -10.43
C MET A 108 -11.88 -15.11 -10.15
N MET A 109 -12.94 -14.53 -9.56
CA MET A 109 -14.13 -15.28 -9.19
C MET A 109 -15.17 -15.33 -10.32
N ASP A 110 -15.92 -16.43 -10.37
CA ASP A 110 -17.05 -16.63 -11.26
C ASP A 110 -18.16 -15.58 -11.05
N GLU A 111 -18.65 -15.00 -12.14
CA GLU A 111 -19.69 -13.96 -12.06
C GLU A 111 -21.04 -14.49 -11.55
N ALA A 112 -21.41 -15.74 -11.89
CA ALA A 112 -22.67 -16.33 -11.46
C ALA A 112 -22.69 -16.61 -9.95
N PHE A 113 -21.53 -16.92 -9.37
CA PHE A 113 -21.34 -16.95 -7.92
C PHE A 113 -21.50 -15.55 -7.32
N LEU A 114 -20.80 -14.55 -7.87
CA LEU A 114 -20.84 -13.17 -7.38
C LEU A 114 -22.24 -12.53 -7.44
N ARG A 115 -23.08 -12.92 -8.41
CA ARG A 115 -24.47 -12.46 -8.53
C ARG A 115 -25.39 -13.11 -7.49
N ARG A 116 -25.09 -14.34 -7.04
CA ARG A 116 -25.90 -15.05 -6.03
C ARG A 116 -25.66 -14.57 -4.61
N MET A 117 -24.52 -13.94 -4.34
CA MET A 117 -24.19 -13.34 -3.05
C MET A 117 -24.85 -11.98 -2.90
N SER A 118 -25.64 -11.81 -1.84
CA SER A 118 -26.51 -10.64 -1.65
C SER A 118 -25.77 -9.33 -1.34
N GLY A 119 -24.51 -9.40 -0.88
CA GLY A 119 -23.74 -8.22 -0.48
C GLY A 119 -22.24 -8.42 -0.66
N LYS A 120 -21.55 -7.35 -1.02
CA LYS A 120 -20.09 -7.32 -1.21
C LYS A 120 -19.51 -6.22 -0.34
N PHE A 121 -18.58 -6.57 0.54
CA PHE A 121 -17.91 -5.61 1.42
C PHE A 121 -16.43 -5.54 1.08
N PHE A 122 -15.96 -4.35 0.70
CA PHE A 122 -14.55 -4.14 0.46
C PHE A 122 -13.81 -3.93 1.79
N VAL A 123 -12.84 -4.81 2.07
CA VAL A 123 -11.96 -4.70 3.23
C VAL A 123 -10.57 -4.30 2.76
N GLY A 124 -10.33 -2.99 2.76
CA GLY A 124 -9.06 -2.39 2.36
C GLY A 124 -7.97 -2.43 3.44
N ARG A 125 -6.92 -1.66 3.21
CA ARG A 125 -5.88 -1.41 4.23
C ARG A 125 -6.44 -0.51 5.34
N PRO A 126 -5.98 -0.66 6.60
CA PRO A 126 -6.43 0.19 7.70
C PRO A 126 -6.04 1.67 7.47
N SER A 127 -6.97 2.58 7.79
CA SER A 127 -6.71 4.02 7.88
C SER A 127 -5.68 4.35 8.97
N SER A 128 -5.20 5.59 9.02
CA SER A 128 -4.26 6.04 10.07
C SER A 128 -4.83 5.78 11.47
N ASP A 129 -6.06 6.20 11.73
CA ASP A 129 -6.73 6.01 13.01
C ASP A 129 -6.91 4.53 13.37
N ALA A 130 -7.24 3.70 12.38
CA ALA A 130 -7.35 2.26 12.57
C ALA A 130 -5.99 1.63 12.90
N ARG A 131 -4.88 2.09 12.29
CA ARG A 131 -3.52 1.65 12.64
C ARG A 131 -3.16 2.08 14.06
N ILE A 132 -3.46 3.32 14.46
CA ILE A 132 -3.29 3.81 15.83
C ILE A 132 -4.05 2.92 16.82
N ALA A 133 -5.31 2.58 16.52
CA ALA A 133 -6.11 1.71 17.37
C ALA A 133 -5.52 0.29 17.52
N ILE A 134 -4.86 -0.24 16.49
CA ILE A 134 -4.14 -1.53 16.57
C ILE A 134 -2.83 -1.36 17.36
N LEU A 135 -2.05 -0.32 17.10
CA LEU A 135 -0.78 -0.01 17.78
C LEU A 135 -0.97 0.26 19.28
N LYS A 136 -2.10 0.85 19.69
CA LYS A 136 -2.48 1.03 21.10
C LYS A 136 -2.66 -0.27 21.89
N ARG A 137 -2.63 -1.44 21.23
CA ARG A 137 -2.57 -2.74 21.90
C ARG A 137 -1.17 -3.11 22.40
N ILE A 138 -0.13 -2.39 21.95
CA ILE A 138 1.21 -2.51 22.53
C ILE A 138 1.11 -2.10 24.00
N PRO A 139 1.60 -2.90 24.95
CA PRO A 139 1.56 -2.53 26.36
C PRO A 139 2.33 -1.23 26.62
N ASN A 140 1.82 -0.37 27.51
CA ASN A 140 2.43 0.93 27.83
C ASN A 140 3.88 0.84 28.36
N TRP A 141 4.27 -0.32 28.90
CA TRP A 141 5.63 -0.55 29.38
C TRP A 141 6.61 -0.95 28.27
N ALA A 142 6.13 -1.30 27.08
CA ALA A 142 6.95 -1.87 26.01
C ALA A 142 7.50 -0.82 25.03
N LEU A 143 6.90 0.37 24.99
CA LEU A 143 7.20 1.43 24.02
C LEU A 143 7.34 2.77 24.73
N GLU A 144 8.23 3.65 24.26
CA GLU A 144 8.31 5.02 24.78
C GLU A 144 7.04 5.84 24.47
N TYR A 145 6.78 6.85 25.31
CA TYR A 145 5.62 7.72 25.17
C TYR A 145 5.66 8.54 23.87
N GLY A 146 4.49 8.70 23.22
CA GLY A 146 4.36 9.50 22.00
C GLY A 146 4.85 8.82 20.71
N LEU A 147 5.36 7.57 20.77
CA LEU A 147 5.82 6.86 19.57
C LEU A 147 4.70 6.27 18.71
N ILE A 148 3.49 6.12 19.25
CA ILE A 148 2.36 5.51 18.52
C ILE A 148 2.02 6.31 17.27
N ASP A 149 2.02 7.65 17.36
CA ASP A 149 1.69 8.52 16.23
C ASP A 149 2.76 8.43 15.15
N ARG A 150 4.04 8.40 15.54
CA ARG A 150 5.17 8.22 14.61
C ARG A 150 5.14 6.83 13.94
N LEU A 151 4.84 5.79 14.70
CA LEU A 151 4.67 4.44 14.16
C LEU A 151 3.46 4.34 13.23
N SER A 152 2.40 5.12 13.44
CA SER A 152 1.24 5.15 12.55
C SER A 152 1.61 5.65 11.15
N ILE A 153 2.55 6.60 11.07
CA ILE A 153 3.12 7.13 9.83
C ILE A 153 4.07 6.09 9.23
N ALA A 154 5.00 5.54 10.02
CA ALA A 154 5.96 4.54 9.53
C ALA A 154 5.29 3.25 9.01
N THR A 155 4.11 2.91 9.55
CA THR A 155 3.31 1.75 9.13
C THR A 155 2.29 2.07 8.04
N THR A 156 2.47 3.18 7.31
CA THR A 156 1.65 3.47 6.13
C THR A 156 1.69 2.28 5.17
N ASN A 157 0.56 1.95 4.55
CA ASN A 157 0.36 0.77 3.71
C ASN A 157 0.45 -0.60 4.40
N PHE A 158 0.66 -0.67 5.72
CA PHE A 158 0.62 -1.94 6.42
C PHE A 158 -0.80 -2.52 6.41
N SER A 159 -0.91 -3.81 6.11
CA SER A 159 -2.15 -4.55 6.34
C SER A 159 -2.40 -4.70 7.84
N GLY A 160 -3.65 -4.91 8.27
CA GLY A 160 -3.93 -5.16 9.69
C GLY A 160 -3.15 -6.34 10.29
N ALA A 161 -2.77 -7.33 9.47
CA ALA A 161 -1.92 -8.44 9.90
C ALA A 161 -0.47 -7.99 10.12
N ALA A 162 0.08 -7.16 9.22
CA ALA A 162 1.42 -6.59 9.36
C ALA A 162 1.54 -5.68 10.59
N VAL A 163 0.54 -4.83 10.85
CA VAL A 163 0.52 -4.01 12.08
C VAL A 163 0.45 -4.89 13.32
N LYS A 164 -0.41 -5.93 13.32
CA LYS A 164 -0.50 -6.90 14.44
C LYS A 164 0.82 -7.64 14.65
N ALA A 165 1.50 -8.04 13.58
CA ALA A 165 2.82 -8.64 13.65
C ALA A 165 3.83 -7.67 14.28
N LEU A 166 3.88 -6.42 13.82
CA LEU A 166 4.74 -5.39 14.41
C LEU A 166 4.48 -5.20 15.91
N THR A 167 3.21 -5.10 16.34
CA THR A 167 2.87 -4.96 17.77
C THR A 167 3.38 -6.13 18.60
N ARG A 168 3.32 -7.35 18.06
CA ARG A 168 3.82 -8.56 18.70
C ARG A 168 5.34 -8.54 18.76
N THR A 169 6.01 -8.19 17.67
CA THR A 169 7.47 -8.10 17.59
C THR A 169 8.01 -7.09 18.60
N ILE A 170 7.46 -5.87 18.65
CA ILE A 170 7.85 -4.85 19.63
C ILE A 170 7.72 -5.38 21.07
N THR A 171 6.59 -6.02 21.38
CA THR A 171 6.34 -6.56 22.72
C THR A 171 7.36 -7.65 23.08
N VAL A 172 7.61 -8.59 22.17
CA VAL A 172 8.56 -9.70 22.40
C VAL A 172 10.00 -9.18 22.54
N THR A 173 10.43 -8.26 21.67
CA THR A 173 11.76 -7.67 21.74
C THR A 173 11.96 -6.91 23.05
N CYS A 174 10.96 -6.14 23.48
CA CYS A 174 11.02 -5.46 24.77
C CYS A 174 11.10 -6.43 25.95
N MET A 175 10.30 -7.50 25.95
CA MET A 175 10.37 -8.53 26.99
C MET A 175 11.73 -9.21 27.06
N ALA A 176 12.36 -9.45 25.91
CA ALA A 176 13.69 -10.04 25.84
C ALA A 176 14.75 -9.09 26.41
N ALA A 177 14.71 -7.81 26.05
CA ALA A 177 15.62 -6.79 26.56
C ALA A 177 15.46 -6.52 28.06
N GLN A 178 14.23 -6.63 28.59
CA GLN A 178 13.97 -6.48 30.03
C GLN A 178 14.61 -7.58 30.90
N ARG A 179 15.03 -8.71 30.32
CA ARG A 179 15.77 -9.75 31.06
C ARG A 179 17.21 -9.33 31.36
N THR A 180 17.78 -8.44 30.55
CA THR A 180 19.15 -7.93 30.72
C THR A 180 19.16 -6.55 31.37
N GLU A 181 18.22 -5.68 31.00
CA GLU A 181 18.13 -4.30 31.50
C GLU A 181 16.76 -4.05 32.13
N SER A 182 16.72 -3.85 33.46
CA SER A 182 15.47 -3.54 34.16
C SER A 182 14.85 -2.24 33.62
N ASN A 183 13.58 -2.28 33.23
CA ASN A 183 12.81 -1.16 32.66
C ASN A 183 13.17 -0.73 31.23
N HIS A 184 13.82 -1.56 30.42
CA HIS A 184 13.98 -1.27 28.98
C HIS A 184 12.62 -0.98 28.32
N ARG A 185 12.60 0.05 27.47
CA ARG A 185 11.48 0.39 26.59
C ARG A 185 12.00 0.57 25.18
N VAL A 186 11.25 0.08 24.20
CA VAL A 186 11.63 0.22 22.80
C VAL A 186 11.54 1.69 22.40
N GLY A 187 12.69 2.27 22.08
CA GLY A 187 12.81 3.63 21.57
C GLY A 187 12.48 3.74 20.09
N GLU A 188 12.40 4.96 19.58
CA GLU A 188 11.95 5.22 18.20
C GLU A 188 12.80 4.52 17.13
N ILE A 189 14.13 4.58 17.24
CA ILE A 189 15.05 4.00 16.25
C ILE A 189 14.90 2.48 16.23
N GLU A 190 14.79 1.86 17.40
CA GLU A 190 14.56 0.42 17.53
C GLU A 190 13.19 0.05 16.95
N ALA A 191 12.14 0.81 17.28
CA ALA A 191 10.79 0.58 16.76
C ALA A 191 10.74 0.70 15.22
N LEU A 192 11.44 1.68 14.64
CA LEU A 192 11.52 1.85 13.19
C LEU A 192 12.31 0.71 12.52
N LYS A 193 13.36 0.18 13.15
CA LYS A 193 14.08 -1.01 12.63
C LYS A 193 13.18 -2.24 12.63
N LEU A 194 12.42 -2.45 13.71
CA LEU A 194 11.43 -3.54 13.79
C LEU A 194 10.32 -3.36 12.74
N ALA A 195 9.91 -2.12 12.48
CA ALA A 195 8.96 -1.79 11.42
C ALA A 195 9.55 -2.06 10.02
N ASP A 196 10.82 -1.75 9.75
CA ASP A 196 11.51 -2.06 8.49
C ASP A 196 11.53 -3.59 8.25
N HIS A 197 11.96 -4.36 9.24
CA HIS A 197 11.95 -5.83 9.16
C HIS A 197 10.54 -6.38 8.89
N THR A 198 9.53 -5.82 9.57
CA THR A 198 8.13 -6.23 9.33
C THR A 198 7.69 -5.85 7.91
N ALA A 199 8.04 -4.66 7.42
CA ALA A 199 7.72 -4.23 6.07
C ALA A 199 8.34 -5.16 5.02
N GLN A 200 9.62 -5.55 5.18
CA GLN A 200 10.30 -6.50 4.30
C GLN A 200 9.64 -7.88 4.31
N GLN A 201 9.30 -8.41 5.48
CA GLN A 201 8.62 -9.71 5.62
C GLN A 201 7.27 -9.74 4.88
N TYR A 202 6.52 -8.63 4.93
CA TYR A 202 5.24 -8.49 4.26
C TYR A 202 5.34 -7.92 2.83
N GLN A 203 6.57 -7.73 2.32
CA GLN A 203 6.86 -7.18 0.99
C GLN A 203 6.20 -5.80 0.76
N ILE A 204 6.25 -4.93 1.77
CA ILE A 204 5.68 -3.57 1.74
C ILE A 204 6.79 -2.58 1.46
N PHE A 205 6.98 -2.27 0.18
CA PHE A 205 8.00 -1.33 -0.28
C PHE A 205 7.38 -0.04 -0.83
N ILE A 206 8.12 1.05 -0.69
CA ILE A 206 7.94 2.30 -1.43
C ILE A 206 9.15 2.39 -2.35
N GLY A 207 8.96 1.92 -3.57
CA GLY A 207 10.06 1.81 -4.50
C GLY A 207 11.03 0.67 -4.14
N SER A 208 12.32 0.99 -3.94
CA SER A 208 13.36 0.03 -3.55
C SER A 208 13.52 -0.16 -2.04
N GLU A 209 12.94 0.73 -1.22
CA GLU A 209 13.09 0.71 0.23
C GLU A 209 11.74 0.63 0.94
N THR A 210 11.76 0.38 2.25
CA THR A 210 10.55 0.45 3.08
C THR A 210 10.41 1.86 3.65
N LEU A 211 9.17 2.30 3.94
CA LEU A 211 8.97 3.59 4.58
C LEU A 211 9.72 3.74 5.92
N PRO A 212 9.73 2.73 6.81
CA PRO A 212 10.55 2.81 8.03
C PRO A 212 12.05 2.98 7.77
N ARG A 213 12.59 2.37 6.71
CA ARG A 213 13.99 2.53 6.29
C ARG A 213 14.31 3.98 5.91
N LEU A 214 13.44 4.59 5.11
CA LEU A 214 13.58 5.99 4.69
C LEU A 214 13.51 6.95 5.89
N LEU A 215 12.57 6.71 6.82
CA LEU A 215 12.46 7.49 8.05
C LEU A 215 13.69 7.35 8.95
N LEU A 216 14.25 6.14 9.06
CA LEU A 216 15.51 5.90 9.79
C LEU A 216 16.65 6.69 9.16
N ARG A 217 16.76 6.67 7.84
CA ARG A 217 17.82 7.36 7.11
C ARG A 217 17.76 8.87 7.32
N ASN A 218 16.60 9.49 7.18
CA ASN A 218 16.43 10.92 7.44
C ASN A 218 16.83 11.31 8.87
N LYS A 219 16.57 10.44 9.85
CA LYS A 219 16.98 10.67 11.25
C LYS A 219 18.49 10.53 11.48
N LEU A 220 19.12 9.54 10.86
CA LEU A 220 20.56 9.31 10.98
C LEU A 220 21.36 10.37 10.21
N ASP A 221 20.89 10.75 9.02
CA ASP A 221 21.52 11.76 8.16
C ASP A 221 21.31 13.20 8.68
N GLY A 222 20.28 13.45 9.51
CA GLY A 222 20.06 14.73 10.20
C GLY A 222 21.18 15.17 11.17
N THR A 223 22.24 14.36 11.34
CA THR A 223 23.46 14.72 12.08
C THR A 223 24.64 15.13 11.18
N ARG A 224 24.49 15.14 9.85
CA ARG A 224 25.58 15.53 8.92
C ARG A 224 25.36 16.92 8.32
N SER A 225 25.99 17.89 8.99
CA SER A 225 26.55 19.17 8.53
C SER A 225 25.68 20.14 7.71
N ARG A 226 25.44 21.30 8.35
CA ARG A 226 25.21 22.60 7.71
C ARG A 226 26.36 22.93 6.74
N THR A 227 26.01 23.54 5.61
CA THR A 227 26.86 24.15 4.57
C THR A 227 27.93 23.25 3.94
N HIS A 228 27.64 22.70 2.75
CA HIS A 228 28.67 22.20 1.83
C HIS A 228 28.64 23.01 0.53
N GLN A 229 29.77 23.65 0.20
CA GLN A 229 30.05 24.14 -1.15
C GLN A 229 30.31 22.95 -2.07
N LEU A 230 29.72 22.97 -3.27
CA LEU A 230 29.89 21.97 -4.32
C LEU A 230 31.35 21.97 -4.81
N SER A 231 32.04 20.83 -4.76
CA SER A 231 33.42 20.72 -5.26
C SER A 231 33.44 20.48 -6.77
N THR A 232 34.25 21.24 -7.49
CA THR A 232 34.30 21.35 -8.96
C THR A 232 34.76 20.09 -9.72
N ASN A 233 35.01 18.98 -9.04
CA ASN A 233 35.64 17.79 -9.62
C ASN A 233 34.65 16.64 -9.92
N PHE A 234 33.34 16.88 -9.78
CA PHE A 234 32.32 15.85 -9.98
C PHE A 234 31.42 16.15 -11.18
N LYS A 235 31.02 15.09 -11.89
CA LYS A 235 29.96 15.13 -12.91
C LYS A 235 28.63 14.84 -12.20
N TYR A 236 27.69 15.79 -12.22
CA TYR A 236 26.50 15.74 -11.37
C TYR A 236 25.28 15.19 -12.12
N THR A 237 24.63 14.15 -11.58
CA THR A 237 23.28 13.72 -11.95
C THR A 237 22.36 13.98 -10.76
N GLY A 238 21.53 15.02 -10.82
CA GLY A 238 20.77 15.50 -9.66
C GLY A 238 19.26 15.31 -9.79
N ARG A 239 18.60 14.78 -8.75
CA ARG A 239 17.15 14.85 -8.53
C ARG A 239 16.86 16.03 -7.60
N ILE A 240 15.93 16.91 -7.99
CA ILE A 240 15.48 18.03 -7.16
C ILE A 240 14.07 17.73 -6.68
N VAL A 241 13.88 17.62 -5.38
CA VAL A 241 12.60 17.45 -4.72
C VAL A 241 12.28 18.73 -3.97
N VAL A 242 11.19 19.38 -4.33
CA VAL A 242 10.71 20.58 -3.63
C VAL A 242 9.53 20.19 -2.76
N ASP A 243 9.69 20.36 -1.45
CA ASP A 243 8.66 20.09 -0.46
C ASP A 243 8.10 21.41 0.07
N LEU A 244 6.95 21.81 -0.48
CA LEU A 244 6.25 23.04 -0.08
C LEU A 244 5.62 22.94 1.32
N TYR A 245 5.40 21.73 1.85
CA TYR A 245 4.82 21.55 3.18
C TYR A 245 5.86 21.78 4.29
N ASN A 246 7.08 21.31 4.06
CA ASN A 246 8.20 21.49 4.99
C ASN A 246 9.09 22.70 4.68
N HIS A 247 8.68 23.55 3.71
CA HIS A 247 9.43 24.71 3.24
C HIS A 247 10.90 24.42 2.85
N CYS A 248 11.18 23.25 2.27
CA CYS A 248 12.54 22.85 1.91
C CYS A 248 12.69 22.29 0.49
N ILE A 249 13.82 22.61 -0.13
CA ILE A 249 14.30 22.06 -1.39
C ILE A 249 15.39 21.04 -1.06
N ARG A 250 15.17 19.78 -1.45
CA ARG A 250 16.17 18.72 -1.39
C ARG A 250 16.74 18.48 -2.77
N ILE A 251 18.06 18.59 -2.90
CA ILE A 251 18.80 18.25 -4.13
C ILE A 251 19.59 16.98 -3.83
N GLU A 252 19.14 15.86 -4.39
CA GLU A 252 19.84 14.58 -4.34
C GLU A 252 20.80 14.53 -5.53
N ILE A 253 22.09 14.72 -5.27
CA ILE A 253 23.15 14.72 -6.27
C ILE A 253 23.87 13.37 -6.24
N TYR A 254 23.84 12.67 -7.36
CA TYR A 254 24.68 11.50 -7.61
C TYR A 254 25.95 11.99 -8.32
N GLY A 255 27.11 11.78 -7.70
CA GLY A 255 28.41 12.12 -8.28
C GLY A 255 29.22 10.85 -8.55
N GLN A 256 29.78 10.75 -9.76
CA GLN A 256 30.87 9.81 -10.07
C GLN A 256 32.20 10.53 -9.92
N ASP A 257 33.07 9.99 -9.06
CA ASP A 257 34.44 10.47 -8.87
C ASP A 257 35.29 10.03 -10.08
N THR A 258 35.99 10.95 -10.73
CA THR A 258 36.77 10.64 -11.94
C THR A 258 37.99 9.75 -11.66
N HIS A 259 38.34 9.54 -10.39
CA HIS A 259 39.51 8.75 -9.98
C HIS A 259 39.22 7.56 -9.06
N ALA A 260 37.97 7.37 -8.62
CA ALA A 260 37.58 6.23 -7.79
C ALA A 260 36.18 5.75 -8.20
N SER A 261 36.07 4.44 -8.47
CA SER A 261 34.82 3.76 -8.81
C SER A 261 33.92 3.58 -7.57
N ASN A 262 33.50 4.69 -6.95
CA ASN A 262 32.48 4.69 -5.91
C ASN A 262 31.49 5.81 -6.21
N ASP A 263 30.25 5.43 -6.52
CA ASP A 263 29.13 6.37 -6.63
C ASP A 263 28.87 6.97 -5.24
N LYS A 264 28.97 8.29 -5.11
CA LYS A 264 28.68 8.99 -3.86
C LYS A 264 27.42 9.80 -4.02
N LEU A 265 26.38 9.43 -3.27
CA LEU A 265 25.17 10.23 -3.14
C LEU A 265 25.42 11.35 -2.12
N SER A 266 25.25 12.59 -2.57
CA SER A 266 25.24 13.78 -1.71
C SER A 266 23.86 14.43 -1.76
N ILE A 267 23.24 14.64 -0.61
CA ILE A 267 21.93 15.31 -0.50
C ILE A 267 22.19 16.71 0.05
N LEU A 268 21.72 17.74 -0.65
CA LEU A 268 21.75 19.13 -0.21
C LEU A 268 20.34 19.58 0.14
N GLU A 269 20.15 20.17 1.31
CA GLU A 269 18.88 20.78 1.70
C GLU A 269 19.01 22.31 1.72
N TYR A 270 18.04 22.99 1.13
CA TYR A 270 17.91 24.45 1.12
C TYR A 270 16.53 24.84 1.61
N ASP A 271 16.42 25.94 2.34
CA ASP A 271 15.13 26.50 2.71
C ASP A 271 14.53 27.25 1.51
N LEU A 272 13.20 27.18 1.35
CA LEU A 272 12.45 27.99 0.39
C LEU A 272 12.42 29.44 0.86
N TYR A 273 12.40 30.41 -0.07
CA TYR A 273 12.24 31.81 0.31
C TYR A 273 10.80 32.09 0.80
N ASP A 274 10.62 33.11 1.63
CA ASP A 274 9.32 33.47 2.23
C ASP A 274 8.21 33.75 1.20
N ASN A 275 8.58 34.07 -0.05
CA ASN A 275 7.69 34.33 -1.17
C ASN A 275 7.34 33.07 -2.00
N GLU A 276 7.88 31.88 -1.66
CA GLU A 276 7.71 30.63 -2.39
C GLU A 276 6.71 29.70 -1.70
N THR A 277 5.46 30.15 -1.64
CA THR A 277 4.36 29.42 -0.99
C THR A 277 3.50 28.63 -1.97
N ASN A 278 3.64 28.86 -3.28
CA ASN A 278 2.77 28.29 -4.30
C ASN A 278 3.57 27.63 -5.45
N VAL A 279 2.98 26.60 -6.07
CA VAL A 279 3.56 25.85 -7.19
C VAL A 279 3.83 26.76 -8.39
N GLN A 280 2.93 27.72 -8.65
CA GLN A 280 3.02 28.61 -9.81
C GLN A 280 4.22 29.57 -9.73
N THR A 281 4.48 30.16 -8.56
CA THR A 281 5.66 31.00 -8.31
C THR A 281 6.97 30.20 -8.40
N LEU A 282 6.93 28.94 -7.98
CA LEU A 282 8.06 28.03 -8.09
C LEU A 282 8.36 27.65 -9.55
N LEU A 283 7.33 27.36 -10.34
CA LEU A 283 7.44 27.06 -11.76
C LEU A 283 8.05 28.22 -12.54
N GLU A 284 7.60 29.45 -12.29
CA GLU A 284 8.18 30.66 -12.91
C GLU A 284 9.67 30.78 -12.64
N ARG A 285 10.11 30.52 -11.40
CA ARG A 285 11.52 30.51 -11.02
C ARG A 285 12.29 29.37 -11.68
N LEU A 286 11.75 28.16 -11.73
CA LEU A 286 12.38 27.01 -12.39
C LEU A 286 12.52 27.25 -13.89
N THR A 287 11.52 27.86 -14.54
CA THR A 287 11.58 28.24 -15.95
C THR A 287 12.62 29.33 -16.19
N ALA A 288 12.68 30.37 -15.34
CA ALA A 288 13.71 31.41 -15.41
C ALA A 288 15.12 30.83 -15.22
N TYR A 289 15.27 29.90 -14.28
CA TYR A 289 16.52 29.18 -14.03
C TYR A 289 16.93 28.32 -15.24
N GLY A 290 16.00 27.56 -15.82
CA GLY A 290 16.23 26.77 -17.02
C GLY A 290 16.66 27.62 -18.21
N LYS A 291 16.01 28.77 -18.43
CA LYS A 291 16.36 29.73 -19.48
C LYS A 291 17.78 30.28 -19.30
N ASN A 292 18.16 30.64 -18.08
CA ASN A 292 19.50 31.15 -17.77
C ASN A 292 20.61 30.09 -17.95
N ARG A 293 20.26 28.80 -17.90
CA ARG A 293 21.21 27.68 -18.06
C ARG A 293 21.20 27.05 -19.46
N ASN A 294 20.51 27.68 -20.42
CA ASN A 294 20.34 27.16 -21.78
C ASN A 294 19.74 25.75 -21.82
N VAL A 295 18.70 25.50 -21.00
CA VAL A 295 17.86 24.31 -21.14
C VAL A 295 17.08 24.43 -22.45
N GLN A 296 17.23 23.44 -23.34
CA GLN A 296 16.64 23.42 -24.68
C GLN A 296 15.17 22.99 -24.67
N LEU A 297 14.80 22.12 -23.73
CA LEU A 297 13.43 21.64 -23.58
C LEU A 297 13.05 21.59 -22.09
N LEU A 298 11.98 22.27 -21.72
CA LEU A 298 11.37 22.16 -20.40
C LEU A 298 9.96 21.61 -20.55
N GLN A 299 9.68 20.47 -19.90
CA GLN A 299 8.36 19.84 -19.91
C GLN A 299 7.80 19.82 -18.50
N LEU A 300 6.55 20.26 -18.37
CA LEU A 300 5.75 20.11 -17.15
C LEU A 300 4.79 18.95 -17.35
N ILE A 301 4.77 18.01 -16.42
CA ILE A 301 3.81 16.93 -16.39
C ILE A 301 2.83 17.21 -15.25
N ASP A 302 1.65 17.72 -15.64
CA ASP A 302 0.55 18.09 -14.76
C ASP A 302 -0.71 17.24 -15.03
N LEU A 303 -1.76 17.48 -14.24
CA LEU A 303 -3.00 16.72 -14.32
C LEU A 303 -3.72 16.98 -15.67
N ASN A 304 -3.59 18.19 -16.20
CA ASN A 304 -4.22 18.59 -17.46
C ASN A 304 -3.60 17.84 -18.64
N LEU A 305 -2.27 17.67 -18.65
CA LEU A 305 -1.57 16.91 -19.66
C LEU A 305 -2.01 15.44 -19.65
N LEU A 306 -2.05 14.82 -18.46
CA LEU A 306 -2.48 13.43 -18.31
C LEU A 306 -3.96 13.23 -18.70
N ALA A 307 -4.83 14.17 -18.30
CA ALA A 307 -6.23 14.16 -18.68
C ALA A 307 -6.43 14.33 -20.20
N SER A 308 -5.67 15.21 -20.84
CA SER A 308 -5.75 15.45 -22.30
C SER A 308 -5.39 14.20 -23.13
N GLN A 309 -4.50 13.35 -22.62
CA GLN A 309 -4.09 12.11 -23.27
C GLN A 309 -4.95 10.90 -22.87
N SER A 310 -6.07 11.12 -22.17
CA SER A 310 -6.96 10.05 -21.69
C SER A 310 -6.25 9.01 -20.82
N ALA A 311 -5.22 9.43 -20.09
CA ALA A 311 -4.40 8.58 -19.24
C ALA A 311 -5.07 8.41 -17.86
N TYR A 312 -6.19 7.68 -17.82
CA TYR A 312 -6.93 7.35 -16.59
C TYR A 312 -6.47 6.02 -15.95
N ASP A 313 -5.80 5.17 -16.72
CA ASP A 313 -5.27 3.87 -16.27
C ASP A 313 -3.76 3.96 -16.02
N GLU A 314 -3.26 3.25 -15.01
CA GLU A 314 -1.83 3.20 -14.66
C GLU A 314 -0.92 2.88 -15.87
N LYS A 315 -1.40 2.01 -16.77
CA LYS A 315 -0.66 1.62 -17.99
C LYS A 315 -0.54 2.78 -18.99
N LYS A 316 -1.61 3.56 -19.18
CA LYS A 316 -1.59 4.73 -20.09
C LYS A 316 -0.80 5.89 -19.50
N VAL A 317 -0.91 6.11 -18.19
CA VAL A 317 -0.06 7.10 -17.48
C VAL A 317 1.41 6.76 -17.69
N TYR A 318 1.78 5.48 -17.56
CA TYR A 318 3.14 5.03 -17.80
C TYR A 318 3.58 5.23 -19.27
N GLU A 319 2.74 4.91 -20.25
CA GLU A 319 3.03 5.14 -21.67
C GLU A 319 3.26 6.63 -21.96
N THR A 320 2.37 7.51 -21.47
CA THR A 320 2.53 8.97 -21.59
C THR A 320 3.82 9.47 -20.95
N LEU A 321 4.15 9.00 -19.75
CA LEU A 321 5.39 9.38 -19.06
C LEU A 321 6.64 8.94 -19.84
N LYS A 322 6.58 7.76 -20.46
CA LYS A 322 7.68 7.20 -21.26
C LYS A 322 7.88 8.00 -22.55
N ASP A 323 6.81 8.34 -23.26
CA ASP A 323 6.90 9.13 -24.49
C ASP A 323 7.52 10.50 -24.24
N ARG A 324 7.14 11.17 -23.14
CA ARG A 324 7.70 12.47 -22.74
C ARG A 324 9.17 12.37 -22.35
N TYR A 325 9.54 11.28 -21.70
CA TYR A 325 10.94 10.99 -21.40
C TYR A 325 11.76 10.83 -22.68
N ASP A 326 11.29 10.03 -23.64
CA ASP A 326 11.99 9.79 -24.90
C ASP A 326 12.14 11.09 -25.71
N GLU A 327 11.14 11.97 -25.66
CA GLU A 327 11.21 13.33 -26.22
C GLU A 327 12.30 14.19 -25.55
N CYS A 328 12.40 14.14 -24.21
CA CYS A 328 13.42 14.88 -23.46
C CYS A 328 14.83 14.33 -23.63
N ALA A 329 14.98 13.03 -23.85
CA ALA A 329 16.26 12.37 -24.10
C ALA A 329 16.87 12.79 -25.46
N ALA A 330 16.07 13.31 -26.39
CA ALA A 330 16.54 13.81 -27.68
C ALA A 330 17.28 15.16 -27.60
N TYR A 331 17.19 15.88 -26.47
CA TYR A 331 17.82 17.19 -26.27
C TYR A 331 19.03 17.09 -25.34
N ALA A 332 20.09 17.85 -25.64
CA ALA A 332 21.34 17.81 -24.87
C ALA A 332 21.18 18.39 -23.45
N ARG A 333 20.21 19.28 -23.26
CA ARG A 333 19.81 19.84 -21.96
C ARG A 333 18.30 19.93 -21.89
N SER A 334 17.67 19.01 -21.20
CA SER A 334 16.23 19.01 -20.95
C SER A 334 15.94 19.04 -19.45
N MET A 335 14.74 19.50 -19.09
CA MET A 335 14.25 19.56 -17.73
C MET A 335 12.81 19.05 -17.71
N ILE A 336 12.54 18.06 -16.87
CA ILE A 336 11.18 17.57 -16.64
C ILE A 336 10.78 17.95 -15.22
N VAL A 337 9.65 18.64 -15.10
CA VAL A 337 9.03 19.00 -13.83
C VAL A 337 7.79 18.14 -13.67
N TYR A 338 7.74 17.37 -12.59
CA TYR A 338 6.59 16.55 -12.24
C TYR A 338 5.77 17.25 -11.18
N ASP A 339 4.50 17.49 -11.46
CA ASP A 339 3.53 17.74 -10.39
C ASP A 339 3.15 16.39 -9.78
N LEU A 340 3.70 16.10 -8.61
CA LEU A 340 3.43 14.84 -7.93
C LEU A 340 1.98 14.74 -7.48
N ASP A 341 1.32 15.86 -7.17
CA ASP A 341 -0.08 15.86 -6.75
C ASP A 341 -1.02 15.48 -7.91
N ALA A 342 -0.67 15.94 -9.12
CA ALA A 342 -1.35 15.54 -10.35
C ALA A 342 -1.23 14.03 -10.64
N LEU A 343 -0.05 13.45 -10.46
CA LEU A 343 0.19 12.01 -10.68
C LEU A 343 -0.62 11.12 -9.73
N VAL A 344 -1.05 11.66 -8.59
CA VAL A 344 -1.87 10.92 -7.63
C VAL A 344 -3.35 11.17 -7.80
N GLY A 345 -3.72 12.36 -8.31
CA GLY A 345 -5.10 12.76 -8.58
C GLY A 345 -5.82 11.87 -9.59
N VAL A 346 -5.10 11.19 -10.49
CA VAL A 346 -5.68 10.26 -11.48
C VAL A 346 -6.45 9.09 -10.82
N ASN A 347 -6.10 8.72 -9.59
CA ASN A 347 -6.80 7.67 -8.85
C ASN A 347 -8.11 8.12 -8.17
N LYS A 348 -8.51 9.39 -8.31
CA LYS A 348 -9.54 10.03 -7.46
C LYS A 348 -10.70 10.73 -8.18
N SER A 349 -10.97 10.41 -9.44
CA SER A 349 -12.22 10.81 -10.12
C SER A 349 -12.75 9.62 -10.91
N GLU A 350 -13.88 8.99 -10.59
CA GLU A 350 -15.18 9.58 -10.21
C GLU A 350 -15.76 9.02 -8.89
N SER A 351 -15.79 9.85 -7.86
CA SER A 351 -16.98 10.05 -6.99
C SER A 351 -16.66 11.16 -5.99
N ASP A 352 -17.32 12.29 -6.21
CA ASP A 352 -17.56 13.40 -5.28
C ASP A 352 -16.40 14.34 -4.89
N SER A 353 -16.38 15.45 -5.63
CA SER A 353 -16.41 16.84 -5.15
C SER A 353 -15.74 17.21 -3.82
N ASN A 354 -14.78 18.14 -3.95
CA ASN A 354 -14.29 19.10 -2.97
C ASN A 354 -13.64 18.55 -1.68
N MET A 355 -12.31 18.64 -1.68
CA MET A 355 -11.53 19.56 -0.83
C MET A 355 -10.29 18.86 -0.26
N GLY A 356 -9.12 19.28 -0.76
CA GLY A 356 -7.82 19.22 -0.11
C GLY A 356 -7.41 17.89 0.51
N ARG A 357 -6.64 17.09 -0.23
CA ARG A 357 -5.58 16.22 0.32
C ARG A 357 -4.79 15.63 -0.85
N SER A 358 -3.69 16.31 -1.17
CA SER A 358 -2.51 15.76 -1.84
C SER A 358 -2.16 14.42 -1.18
N ILE A 359 -2.30 13.35 -1.94
CA ILE A 359 -1.69 12.06 -1.61
C ILE A 359 -0.53 11.95 -2.59
N SER A 360 0.61 11.41 -2.19
CA SER A 360 1.78 11.15 -3.03
C SER A 360 1.81 9.66 -3.43
N SER A 361 2.00 9.35 -4.72
CA SER A 361 2.13 7.99 -5.25
C SER A 361 3.31 8.00 -6.19
N SER A 362 4.39 7.35 -5.73
CA SER A 362 5.58 7.10 -6.52
C SER A 362 5.30 5.96 -7.50
N VAL A 363 5.25 6.26 -8.79
CA VAL A 363 5.49 5.26 -9.84
C VAL A 363 6.99 4.97 -9.81
N HIS A 364 7.37 3.70 -9.61
CA HIS A 364 8.75 3.26 -9.76
C HIS A 364 8.91 2.55 -11.09
N ASN A 365 9.82 3.07 -11.91
CA ASN A 365 10.34 2.38 -13.08
C ASN A 365 11.88 2.47 -13.06
N GLN A 366 12.55 1.34 -13.24
CA GLN A 366 14.01 1.16 -13.15
C GLN A 366 14.81 1.77 -14.33
N SER A 367 14.25 2.76 -15.04
CA SER A 367 14.89 3.42 -16.19
C SER A 367 14.88 4.95 -16.12
N ILE A 368 14.47 5.55 -14.98
CA ILE A 368 14.51 7.01 -14.79
C ILE A 368 15.90 7.44 -14.31
N TYR A 369 16.87 7.34 -15.20
CA TYR A 369 18.08 8.17 -15.17
C TYR A 369 18.03 8.99 -16.44
N THR A 370 18.08 10.33 -16.40
CA THR A 370 18.76 11.11 -17.45
C THR A 370 18.93 12.60 -17.09
N TYR A 371 20.21 12.96 -16.91
CA TYR A 371 20.95 14.13 -17.41
C TYR A 371 20.50 15.58 -17.14
N VAL A 372 21.38 16.32 -16.45
CA VAL A 372 21.77 17.67 -16.89
C VAL A 372 23.29 17.67 -17.06
N LEU A 373 23.76 17.69 -18.31
CA LEU A 373 25.16 17.86 -18.67
C LEU A 373 25.54 19.35 -18.59
N ALA A 374 26.22 19.72 -17.50
CA ALA A 374 27.48 20.47 -17.41
C ALA A 374 27.65 21.02 -15.99
#